data_AF-A0A087U887-F1
#
_entry.id   AF-A0A087U887-F1
#
_cell.length_a   1.000
_cell.length_b   1.000
_cell.length_c   1.000
_cell.angle_alpha   90.00
_cell.angle_beta   90.00
_cell.angle_gamma   90.00
#
_symmetry.space_group_name_H-M   'P 1'
#
loop_
_entity.id
_entity.type
_entity.pdbx_description
1 polymer ?
#
loop_
_entity_poly.entity_id
_entity_poly.type
_entity_poly.pdbx_seq_one_letter_code
_entity_poly.pdbx_strand_id
1 'polypeptide(L)'
;MRKMLRPAIFRVLAGGKSAIRQYAAAAQTAVREPDDIKGEKKVEKNVSSTSSFVMTMFKGQLKTEQVFPYPDVLDSEDKETLKMIVEPPKKFFEANTLL
;
A
#
# COMPACT_ATOMS: atom_id res chain seq x y z
N MET A 1 -28.64 69.94 35.91
CA MET A 1 -28.26 68.65 36.52
C MET A 1 -29.42 67.66 36.43
N ARG A 2 -29.28 66.58 35.65
CA ARG A 2 -29.75 65.20 35.89
C ARG A 2 -29.46 64.40 34.61
N LYS A 3 -28.79 63.26 34.79
CA LYS A 3 -28.19 62.42 33.75
C LYS A 3 -29.23 61.46 33.15
N MET A 4 -29.01 61.11 31.87
CA MET A 4 -29.25 59.82 31.20
C MET A 4 -30.67 59.22 31.17
N LEU A 5 -31.13 58.85 29.96
CA LEU A 5 -31.09 57.47 29.44
C LEU A 5 -31.76 57.44 28.05
N ARG A 6 -31.00 57.17 26.98
CA ARG A 6 -31.54 56.99 25.62
C ARG A 6 -31.95 55.52 25.43
N PRO A 7 -33.18 55.19 25.01
CA PRO A 7 -33.54 53.82 24.72
C PRO A 7 -32.99 53.39 23.35
N ALA A 8 -32.57 52.14 23.30
CA ALA A 8 -31.89 51.50 22.19
C ALA A 8 -32.84 51.16 21.02
N ILE A 9 -32.38 51.49 19.81
CA ILE A 9 -32.21 50.60 18.64
C ILE A 9 -33.38 49.70 18.22
N PHE A 10 -33.84 50.01 16.99
CA PHE A 10 -34.32 49.14 15.92
C PHE A 10 -35.53 48.23 16.17
N ARG A 11 -36.60 48.54 15.44
CA ARG A 11 -37.51 47.53 14.89
C ARG A 11 -37.62 47.74 13.38
N VAL A 12 -36.61 47.26 12.65
CA VAL A 12 -36.72 47.06 11.21
C VAL A 12 -37.30 45.66 11.00
N LEU A 13 -38.55 45.63 10.56
CA LEU A 13 -39.22 44.49 9.94
C LEU A 13 -38.49 44.12 8.64
N ALA A 14 -38.12 42.86 8.45
CA ALA A 14 -38.25 42.13 7.18
C ALA A 14 -37.52 40.77 7.20
N GLY A 15 -38.20 39.73 6.71
CA GLY A 15 -37.57 38.71 5.87
C GLY A 15 -37.02 37.47 6.58
N GLY A 16 -37.72 36.36 6.42
CA GLY A 16 -37.22 35.04 6.82
C GLY A 16 -36.08 34.51 5.93
N LYS A 17 -35.58 33.36 6.39
CA LYS A 17 -34.66 32.37 5.78
C LYS A 17 -33.23 32.34 6.38
N SER A 18 -32.85 31.12 6.80
CA SER A 18 -31.50 30.56 7.01
C SER A 18 -30.87 30.59 8.42
N ALA A 19 -31.39 29.72 9.31
CA ALA A 19 -30.71 29.30 10.55
C ALA A 19 -29.82 28.04 10.35
N ILE A 20 -28.89 28.07 9.38
CA ILE A 20 -28.02 26.90 9.07
C ILE A 20 -26.51 27.18 9.31
N ARG A 21 -26.10 28.40 9.67
CA ARG A 21 -24.67 28.78 9.73
C ARG A 21 -24.03 28.86 11.13
N GLN A 22 -24.62 28.30 12.18
CA GLN A 22 -24.04 28.40 13.54
C GLN A 22 -23.31 27.12 14.01
N TYR A 23 -23.62 25.95 13.43
CA TYR A 23 -23.02 24.68 13.87
C TYR A 23 -21.60 24.43 13.34
N ALA A 24 -21.19 25.09 12.25
CA ALA A 24 -19.88 24.88 11.63
C ALA A 24 -18.72 25.64 12.33
N ALA A 25 -19.03 26.73 13.06
CA ALA A 25 -18.00 27.58 13.68
C ALA A 25 -17.47 26.99 15.01
N ALA A 26 -18.34 26.34 15.79
CA ALA A 26 -17.96 25.75 17.07
C ALA A 26 -17.05 24.51 16.94
N ALA A 27 -17.11 23.80 15.81
CA ALA A 27 -16.25 22.65 15.54
C ALA A 27 -14.80 23.04 15.18
N GLN A 28 -14.54 24.30 14.82
CA GLN A 28 -13.23 24.75 14.35
C GLN A 28 -12.34 25.34 15.46
N THR A 29 -12.91 25.69 16.62
CA THR A 29 -12.16 26.30 17.74
C THR A 29 -11.63 25.30 18.76
N ALA A 30 -11.88 23.99 18.59
CA ALA A 30 -11.45 22.95 19.54
C ALA A 30 -10.25 22.09 19.06
N VAL A 31 -9.58 22.44 17.93
CA VAL A 31 -8.56 21.55 17.31
C VAL A 31 -7.26 22.28 16.93
N ARG A 32 -6.77 23.24 17.73
CA ARG A 32 -5.39 23.75 17.55
C ARG A 32 -4.71 24.09 18.88
N GLU A 33 -3.99 23.13 19.42
CA GLU A 33 -2.75 23.37 20.19
C GLU A 33 -1.57 22.85 19.33
N PRO A 34 -0.51 23.66 19.12
CA PRO A 34 0.70 23.22 18.45
C PRO A 34 1.81 23.05 19.48
N ASP A 35 2.09 21.83 19.93
CA ASP A 35 3.43 21.42 20.39
C ASP A 35 3.50 19.89 20.39
N ASP A 36 4.64 19.37 19.94
CA ASP A 36 4.99 17.95 19.82
C ASP A 36 4.38 17.14 18.66
N ILE A 37 4.46 17.68 17.44
CA ILE A 37 4.64 16.82 16.26
C ILE A 37 6.04 16.23 16.36
N LYS A 38 6.13 15.14 17.11
CA LYS A 38 7.14 14.09 16.94
C LYS A 38 7.38 13.94 15.44
N GLY A 39 8.58 14.27 15.00
CA GLY A 39 9.00 14.05 13.62
C GLY A 39 8.77 12.59 13.28
N GLU A 40 7.67 12.32 12.57
CA GLU A 40 7.45 11.07 11.87
C GLU A 40 8.54 11.01 10.81
N LYS A 41 9.68 10.43 11.18
CA LYS A 41 10.53 9.76 10.20
C LYS A 41 9.57 8.80 9.50
N LYS A 42 9.15 9.15 8.28
CA LYS A 42 8.63 8.21 7.32
C LYS A 42 9.68 7.12 7.21
N VAL A 43 9.51 6.08 8.02
CA VAL A 43 10.16 4.81 7.76
C VAL A 43 9.50 4.38 6.47
N GLU A 44 10.14 4.73 5.36
CA GLU A 44 9.99 4.00 4.11
C GLU A 44 10.29 2.56 4.50
N LYS A 45 9.22 1.82 4.81
CA LYS A 45 9.28 0.38 4.91
C LYS A 45 9.67 -0.01 3.50
N ASN A 46 10.97 -0.18 3.28
CA ASN A 46 11.51 -0.88 2.14
C ASN A 46 10.99 -2.30 2.28
N VAL A 47 9.71 -2.49 1.91
CA VAL A 47 9.12 -3.80 1.74
C VAL A 47 9.91 -4.36 0.58
N SER A 48 10.90 -5.18 0.93
CA SER A 48 11.79 -5.85 0.00
C SER A 48 10.95 -6.37 -1.17
N SER A 49 11.09 -5.74 -2.33
CA SER A 49 10.22 -5.99 -3.45
C SER A 49 10.57 -7.38 -3.98
N THR A 50 9.68 -8.35 -3.77
CA THR A 50 9.93 -9.73 -4.19
C THR A 50 9.85 -9.84 -5.72
N SER A 51 10.77 -10.62 -6.31
CA SER A 51 10.78 -11.01 -7.73
C SER A 51 9.94 -12.25 -8.02
N SER A 52 9.46 -12.94 -6.99
CA SER A 52 8.57 -14.10 -7.12
C SER A 52 7.30 -13.76 -7.89
N PHE A 53 7.12 -14.47 -9.01
CA PHE A 53 5.89 -14.39 -9.82
C PHE A 53 4.65 -14.70 -8.97
N VAL A 54 4.68 -15.76 -8.17
CA VAL A 54 3.55 -16.18 -7.32
C VAL A 54 3.22 -15.12 -6.27
N MET A 55 4.23 -14.61 -5.55
CA MET A 55 4.00 -13.63 -4.49
C MET A 55 3.44 -12.30 -5.02
N THR A 56 3.78 -11.93 -6.26
CA THR A 56 3.26 -10.73 -6.90
C THR A 56 1.88 -10.94 -7.52
N MET A 57 1.61 -12.13 -8.07
CA MET A 57 0.29 -12.51 -8.57
C MET A 57 -0.80 -12.38 -7.49
N PHE A 58 -0.51 -12.83 -6.26
CA PHE A 58 -1.44 -12.64 -5.13
C PHE A 58 -1.66 -11.18 -4.73
N LYS A 59 -0.73 -10.29 -5.09
CA LYS A 59 -0.86 -8.83 -4.88
C LYS A 59 -1.53 -8.12 -6.08
N GLY A 60 -1.96 -8.86 -7.09
CA GLY A 60 -2.47 -8.30 -8.35
C GLY A 60 -1.40 -7.63 -9.21
N GLN A 61 -0.12 -7.86 -8.91
CA GLN A 61 1.02 -7.37 -9.68
C GLN A 61 1.58 -8.50 -10.54
N LEU A 62 1.86 -8.22 -11.81
CA LEU A 62 2.35 -9.24 -12.73
C LEU A 62 3.85 -9.04 -12.96
N LYS A 63 4.68 -9.91 -12.38
CA LYS A 63 6.14 -9.94 -12.59
C LYS A 63 6.58 -11.28 -13.18
N THR A 64 6.81 -11.29 -14.49
CA THR A 64 7.05 -12.53 -15.26
C THR A 64 8.51 -12.89 -15.48
N GLU A 65 9.45 -12.08 -14.97
CA GLU A 65 10.89 -12.22 -15.18
C GLU A 65 11.44 -13.62 -14.87
N GLN A 66 10.90 -14.30 -13.87
CA GLN A 66 11.36 -15.63 -13.44
C GLN A 66 10.70 -16.80 -14.18
N VAL A 67 9.66 -16.55 -14.98
CA VAL A 67 8.81 -17.60 -15.56
C VAL A 67 8.79 -17.57 -17.08
N PHE A 68 8.94 -16.37 -17.67
CA PHE A 68 8.78 -16.19 -19.11
C PHE A 68 9.98 -15.44 -19.73
N PRO A 69 10.57 -15.98 -20.80
CA PRO A 69 10.36 -17.32 -21.37
C PRO A 69 10.81 -18.44 -20.39
N TYR A 70 10.47 -19.70 -20.70
CA TYR A 70 10.92 -20.83 -19.86
C TYR A 70 12.46 -20.81 -19.78
N PRO A 71 13.05 -20.87 -18.58
CA PRO A 71 14.48 -20.68 -18.40
C PRO A 71 15.26 -21.87 -18.97
N ASP A 72 16.18 -21.60 -19.90
CA ASP A 72 17.26 -22.52 -20.28
C ASP A 72 18.54 -22.02 -19.62
N VAL A 73 18.94 -22.68 -18.54
CA VAL A 73 20.07 -22.26 -17.68
C VAL A 73 21.33 -23.08 -17.92
N LEU A 74 21.26 -24.10 -18.78
CA LEU A 74 22.33 -25.07 -18.97
C LEU A 74 23.08 -24.79 -20.26
N ASP A 75 24.39 -24.64 -20.15
CA ASP A 75 25.30 -24.54 -21.29
C ASP A 75 25.49 -25.92 -21.96
N SER A 76 26.12 -25.96 -23.14
CA SER A 76 26.31 -27.20 -23.90
C SER A 76 27.14 -28.24 -23.13
N GLU A 77 28.19 -27.81 -22.45
CA GLU A 77 29.07 -28.67 -21.65
C GLU A 77 28.33 -29.26 -20.43
N ASP A 78 27.48 -28.47 -19.77
CA ASP A 78 26.67 -28.91 -18.63
C ASP A 78 25.64 -29.96 -19.07
N LYS A 79 25.02 -29.76 -20.24
CA LYS A 79 24.08 -30.72 -20.83
C LYS A 79 24.75 -32.06 -21.12
N GLU A 80 25.96 -32.07 -21.67
CA GLU A 80 26.72 -33.29 -21.93
C GLU A 80 27.13 -34.00 -20.62
N THR A 81 27.59 -33.24 -19.63
CA THR A 81 27.96 -33.78 -18.32
C THR A 81 26.77 -34.41 -17.61
N LEU A 82 25.62 -33.74 -17.59
CA LEU A 82 24.38 -34.28 -17.03
C LEU A 82 23.95 -35.56 -17.74
N LYS A 83 24.10 -35.63 -19.07
CA LYS A 83 23.76 -36.83 -19.83
C LYS A 83 24.59 -38.04 -19.39
N MET A 84 25.90 -37.86 -19.17
CA MET A 84 26.77 -38.91 -18.64
C MET A 84 26.39 -39.35 -17.23
N ILE A 85 25.96 -38.41 -16.38
CA ILE A 85 25.56 -38.70 -14.98
C ILE A 85 24.19 -39.39 -14.91
N VAL A 86 23.26 -39.08 -15.81
CA VAL A 86 21.89 -39.63 -15.80
C VAL A 86 21.83 -41.07 -16.33
N GLU A 87 22.75 -41.47 -17.21
CA GLU A 87 22.73 -42.79 -17.83
C GLU A 87 22.91 -43.97 -16.85
N PRO A 88 23.87 -43.97 -15.91
CA PRO A 88 24.03 -45.06 -14.95
C PRO A 88 22.83 -45.27 -14.01
N PRO A 89 22.26 -44.22 -13.36
CA PRO A 89 21.05 -44.35 -12.57
C PRO A 89 19.87 -44.89 -13.40
N LYS A 90 19.71 -44.41 -14.64
CA LYS A 90 18.66 -44.91 -15.53
C LYS A 90 18.77 -46.42 -15.75
N LYS A 91 19.97 -46.92 -16.09
CA LYS A 91 20.22 -48.38 -16.26
C LYS A 91 19.98 -49.15 -14.97
N PHE A 92 20.38 -48.60 -13.82
CA PHE A 92 20.16 -49.22 -12.52
C PHE A 92 18.68 -49.39 -12.21
N PHE A 93 17.87 -48.34 -12.39
CA PHE A 93 16.43 -48.42 -12.15
C PHE A 93 15.75 -49.35 -13.17
N GLU A 94 16.10 -49.29 -14.45
CA GLU A 94 15.52 -50.19 -15.47
C GLU A 94 15.79 -51.69 -15.18
N ALA A 95 17.03 -52.05 -14.80
CA ALA A 95 17.39 -53.43 -14.50
C ALA A 95 16.72 -53.98 -13.23
N ASN A 96 16.48 -53.12 -12.23
CA ASN A 96 15.93 -53.53 -10.93
C ASN A 96 14.40 -53.42 -10.84
N THR A 97 13.74 -52.80 -11.83
CA THR A 97 12.26 -52.73 -11.87
C THR A 97 11.63 -53.97 -12.53
N LEU A 98 12.44 -54.92 -13.00
CA LEU A 98 12.00 -56.18 -13.63
C LEU A 98 12.07 -57.41 -12.70
N LEU A 99 12.19 -57.20 -11.39
CA LEU A 99 11.99 -58.22 -10.34
C LEU A 99 10.65 -58.00 -9.64
#